data_AF-A0A7S4MW52-F1
#
_entry.id   AF-A0A7S4MW52-F1
#
_cell.length_a   1.000
_cell.length_b   1.000
_cell.length_c   1.000
_cell.angle_alpha   90.00
_cell.angle_beta   90.00
_cell.angle_gamma   90.00
#
_symmetry.space_group_name_H-M   'P 1'
#
loop_
_entity.id
_entity.type
_entity.pdbx_description
1 polymer ?
#
loop_
_entity_poly.entity_id
_entity_poly.type
_entity_poly.pdbx_seq_one_letter_code
_entity_poly.pdbx_strand_id
1 'polypeptide(L)'
;DFVLQKYVPPPPLVWDVVRASNNSEVVVLPDPPEPSLDSMLTGSDRAGCPHLRGGLLDWHDADTWVGSGGSVPADGDDVTLPLGAAVLIDRSVVGILGVITIPETSELIIGEDDTGTTIEIDA
;
A
#
# COMPACT_ATOMS: atom_id res chain seq x y z
N ASP A 1 -36.91 -24.50 64.02
CA ASP A 1 -37.18 -23.66 62.84
C ASP A 1 -36.22 -23.96 61.72
N PHE A 2 -36.73 -24.41 60.58
CA PHE A 2 -35.95 -24.54 59.34
C PHE A 2 -36.42 -23.44 58.39
N VAL A 3 -35.48 -22.60 57.94
CA VAL A 3 -35.74 -21.57 56.93
C VAL A 3 -35.53 -22.18 55.55
N LEU A 4 -36.62 -22.38 54.81
CA LEU A 4 -36.57 -22.73 53.39
C LEU A 4 -36.21 -21.47 52.59
N GLN A 5 -34.97 -21.35 52.14
CA GLN A 5 -34.60 -20.35 51.13
C GLN A 5 -34.87 -20.90 49.74
N LYS A 6 -35.81 -20.26 49.03
CA LYS A 6 -36.11 -20.53 47.62
C LYS A 6 -34.90 -20.12 46.77
N TYR A 7 -34.26 -21.09 46.14
CA TYR A 7 -33.23 -20.83 45.14
C TYR A 7 -33.82 -20.03 43.96
N VAL A 8 -33.20 -18.90 43.64
CA VAL A 8 -33.51 -18.11 42.43
C VAL A 8 -32.29 -18.27 41.51
N PRO A 9 -32.42 -18.96 40.37
CA PRO A 9 -31.29 -19.09 39.45
C PRO A 9 -30.89 -17.70 38.91
N PRO A 10 -29.58 -17.47 38.70
CA PRO A 10 -29.13 -16.24 38.05
C PRO A 10 -29.74 -16.14 36.64
N PRO A 11 -30.07 -14.92 36.17
CA PRO A 11 -30.57 -14.73 34.82
C PRO A 11 -29.56 -15.27 33.80
N PRO A 12 -30.02 -15.89 32.70
CA PRO A 12 -29.13 -16.45 31.69
C PRO A 12 -28.25 -15.36 31.09
N LEU A 13 -26.96 -15.68 30.90
CA LEU A 13 -26.00 -14.82 30.20
C LEU A 13 -26.49 -14.66 28.75
N VAL A 14 -26.88 -13.43 28.38
CA VAL A 14 -27.27 -13.10 27.01
C VAL A 14 -26.00 -12.96 26.19
N TRP A 15 -25.62 -14.02 25.49
CA TRP A 15 -24.69 -13.92 24.38
C TRP A 15 -25.45 -13.27 23.24
N ASP A 16 -24.99 -12.12 22.75
CA ASP A 16 -25.55 -11.48 21.57
C ASP A 16 -25.10 -12.29 20.34
N VAL A 17 -25.74 -13.44 20.17
CA VAL A 17 -25.44 -14.38 19.08
C VAL A 17 -25.94 -13.75 17.80
N VAL A 18 -25.05 -13.58 16.82
CA VAL A 18 -25.43 -13.26 15.45
C VAL A 18 -26.34 -14.38 14.94
N ARG A 19 -27.63 -14.08 14.81
CA ARG A 19 -28.67 -14.94 14.25
C ARG A 19 -28.74 -14.72 12.74
N ALA A 20 -29.29 -15.69 12.01
CA ALA A 20 -29.57 -15.52 10.58
C ALA A 20 -30.46 -14.29 10.27
N SER A 21 -31.19 -13.77 11.26
CA SER A 21 -32.02 -12.57 11.13
C SER A 21 -31.27 -11.25 11.32
N ASN A 22 -30.01 -11.26 11.79
CA ASN A 22 -29.17 -10.07 11.99
C ASN A 22 -27.72 -10.31 11.56
N ASN A 23 -27.50 -11.19 10.57
CA ASN A 23 -26.18 -11.52 10.03
C ASN A 23 -25.75 -10.59 8.88
N SER A 24 -26.50 -9.53 8.59
CA SER A 24 -26.17 -8.54 7.58
C SER A 24 -26.53 -7.13 8.03
N GLU A 25 -25.66 -6.19 7.68
CA GLU A 25 -25.87 -4.75 7.82
C GLU A 25 -25.58 -4.10 6.47
N VAL A 26 -26.41 -3.13 6.08
CA VAL A 26 -26.14 -2.29 4.92
C VAL A 26 -25.42 -1.05 5.43
N VAL A 27 -24.13 -0.95 5.11
CA VAL A 27 -23.33 0.24 5.39
C VAL A 27 -23.39 1.14 4.16
N VAL A 28 -23.79 2.40 4.34
CA VAL A 28 -23.70 3.43 3.29
C VAL A 28 -22.32 4.06 3.38
N LEU A 29 -21.52 3.87 2.34
CA LEU A 29 -20.26 4.60 2.21
C LEU A 29 -20.58 6.02 1.70
N PRO A 30 -20.09 7.08 2.37
CA PRO A 30 -20.24 8.43 1.85
C PRO A 30 -19.47 8.57 0.54
N ASP A 31 -20.03 9.32 -0.40
CA ASP A 31 -19.31 9.68 -1.62
C ASP A 31 -18.09 10.55 -1.26
N PRO A 32 -16.93 10.29 -1.87
CA PRO A 32 -15.78 11.17 -1.69
C PRO A 32 -16.13 12.58 -2.17
N PRO A 33 -15.62 13.64 -1.52
CA PRO A 33 -15.83 15.00 -1.98
C PRO A 33 -15.29 15.15 -3.40
N GLU A 34 -16.03 15.85 -4.25
CA GLU A 34 -15.54 16.17 -5.59
C GLU A 34 -14.29 17.07 -5.48
N PRO A 35 -13.27 16.83 -6.31
CA PRO A 35 -12.10 17.69 -6.34
C PRO A 35 -12.51 19.12 -6.75
N SER A 36 -11.85 20.13 -6.18
CA SER A 36 -12.10 21.51 -6.56
C SER A 36 -11.68 21.76 -8.03
N LEU A 37 -12.34 22.69 -8.72
CA LEU A 37 -11.94 23.08 -10.08
C LEU A 37 -10.47 23.51 -10.15
N ASP A 38 -9.97 24.18 -9.12
CA ASP A 38 -8.57 24.59 -9.03
C ASP A 38 -7.64 23.37 -8.94
N SER A 39 -8.00 22.37 -8.14
CA SER A 39 -7.28 21.10 -8.03
C SER A 39 -7.29 20.32 -9.35
N MET A 40 -8.42 20.31 -10.06
CA MET A 40 -8.55 19.64 -11.36
C MET A 40 -7.74 20.33 -12.47
N LEU A 41 -7.61 21.66 -12.43
CA LEU A 41 -6.94 22.43 -13.48
C LEU A 41 -5.46 22.64 -13.21
N THR A 42 -5.07 22.81 -11.95
CA THR A 42 -3.71 23.19 -11.56
C THR A 42 -2.97 22.09 -10.82
N GLY A 43 -3.69 21.06 -10.35
CA GLY A 43 -3.10 20.04 -9.47
C GLY A 43 -2.64 20.63 -8.14
N SER A 44 -3.23 21.72 -7.66
CA SER A 44 -2.81 22.43 -6.43
C SER A 44 -2.85 21.54 -5.17
N ASP A 45 -3.71 20.53 -5.13
CA ASP A 45 -3.73 19.51 -4.07
C ASP A 45 -2.65 18.42 -4.25
N ARG A 46 -2.02 18.34 -5.44
CA ARG A 46 -0.89 17.45 -5.76
C ARG A 46 0.44 18.15 -5.50
N ALA A 47 0.54 18.87 -4.39
CA ALA A 47 1.79 19.48 -3.95
C ALA A 47 2.70 18.44 -3.27
N GLY A 48 4.01 18.51 -3.51
CA GLY A 48 4.98 17.65 -2.84
C GLY A 48 4.95 16.18 -3.26
N CYS A 49 4.50 15.88 -4.49
CA CYS A 49 4.54 14.54 -5.06
C CYS A 49 5.95 13.92 -4.94
N PRO A 50 6.12 12.78 -4.26
CA PRO A 50 7.43 12.17 -4.05
C PRO A 50 8.19 11.90 -5.35
N HIS A 51 7.48 11.58 -6.45
CA HIS A 51 8.07 11.32 -7.78
C HIS A 51 8.53 12.58 -8.52
N LEU A 52 8.20 13.79 -8.03
CA LEU A 52 8.65 15.06 -8.59
C LEU A 52 9.77 15.72 -7.80
N ARG A 53 10.21 15.11 -6.68
CA ARG A 53 11.31 15.68 -5.88
C ARG A 53 12.64 15.49 -6.61
N GLY A 54 13.60 16.38 -6.35
CA GLY A 54 14.95 16.24 -6.90
C GLY A 54 15.75 15.13 -6.22
N GLY A 55 16.79 14.63 -6.91
CA GLY A 55 17.74 13.67 -6.35
C GLY A 55 17.26 12.21 -6.37
N LEU A 56 16.25 11.90 -7.17
CA LEU A 56 15.80 10.53 -7.42
C LEU A 56 16.75 9.83 -8.37
N LEU A 57 17.06 8.57 -8.06
CA LEU A 57 17.75 7.66 -8.98
C LEU A 57 16.72 6.98 -9.88
N ASP A 58 17.00 6.89 -11.17
CA ASP A 58 16.09 6.25 -12.13
C ASP A 58 16.29 4.73 -12.09
N TRP A 59 15.23 3.96 -11.85
CA TRP A 59 15.27 2.49 -11.84
C TRP A 59 15.88 1.92 -13.12
N HIS A 60 15.64 2.55 -14.26
CA HIS A 60 16.07 2.06 -15.57
C HIS A 60 17.44 2.61 -15.98
N ASP A 61 18.10 3.38 -15.12
CA ASP A 61 19.48 3.77 -15.29
C ASP A 61 20.41 2.71 -14.68
N ALA A 62 21.37 2.22 -15.47
CA ALA A 62 22.37 1.28 -15.03
C ALA A 62 23.25 1.84 -13.89
N ASP A 63 23.42 3.16 -13.84
CA ASP A 63 24.21 3.84 -12.81
C ASP A 63 23.57 3.75 -11.42
N THR A 64 22.24 3.56 -11.34
CA THR A 64 21.51 3.26 -10.10
C THR A 64 22.00 1.95 -9.47
N TRP A 65 22.50 1.02 -10.28
CA TRP A 65 22.81 -0.35 -9.88
C TRP A 65 24.30 -0.67 -9.87
N VAL A 66 25.18 0.34 -9.86
CA VAL A 66 26.65 0.14 -9.82
C VAL A 66 27.08 -0.75 -8.65
N GLY A 67 26.43 -0.63 -7.50
CA GLY A 67 26.68 -1.49 -6.33
C GLY A 67 26.34 -2.97 -6.54
N SER A 68 25.53 -3.28 -7.55
CA SER A 68 25.04 -4.62 -7.90
C SER A 68 25.56 -5.11 -9.26
N GLY A 69 26.57 -4.46 -9.84
CA GLY A 69 27.18 -4.87 -11.11
C GLY A 69 26.96 -3.92 -12.29
N GLY A 70 26.21 -2.82 -12.09
CA GLY A 70 26.02 -1.78 -13.11
C GLY A 70 25.08 -2.21 -14.25
N SER A 71 24.07 -3.00 -13.94
CA SER A 71 23.02 -3.40 -14.87
C SER A 71 21.65 -3.25 -14.23
N VAL A 72 20.68 -2.77 -15.01
CA VAL A 72 19.27 -2.73 -14.59
C VAL A 72 18.79 -4.15 -14.28
N PRO A 73 18.06 -4.37 -13.17
CA PRO A 73 17.49 -5.67 -12.84
C PRO A 73 16.66 -6.28 -13.97
N ALA A 74 16.82 -7.58 -14.17
CA ALA A 74 16.14 -8.36 -15.19
C ALA A 74 15.11 -9.33 -14.59
N ASP A 75 14.38 -10.01 -15.47
CA ASP A 75 13.40 -11.05 -15.13
C ASP A 75 14.00 -12.12 -14.19
N GLY A 76 13.34 -12.35 -13.07
CA GLY A 76 13.74 -13.30 -12.03
C GLY A 76 14.78 -12.79 -11.03
N ASP A 77 15.31 -11.57 -11.17
CA ASP A 77 16.31 -11.04 -10.24
C ASP A 77 15.69 -10.66 -8.88
N ASP A 78 16.38 -11.05 -7.81
CA ASP A 78 16.18 -10.44 -6.48
C ASP A 78 16.89 -9.09 -6.44
N VAL A 79 16.15 -8.04 -6.09
CA VAL A 79 16.64 -6.66 -6.11
C VAL A 79 16.79 -6.13 -4.70
N THR A 80 17.96 -5.58 -4.36
CA THR A 80 18.12 -4.76 -3.16
C THR A 80 18.41 -3.33 -3.56
N LEU A 81 17.59 -2.38 -3.09
CA LEU A 81 17.80 -0.96 -3.38
C LEU A 81 19.14 -0.47 -2.81
N PRO A 82 19.82 0.49 -3.46
CA PRO A 82 21.00 1.14 -2.90
C PRO A 82 20.69 1.78 -1.54
N LEU A 83 21.62 1.70 -0.59
CA LEU A 83 21.46 2.27 0.75
C LEU A 83 21.36 3.81 0.69
N GLY A 84 20.43 4.38 1.43
CA GLY A 84 20.24 5.83 1.51
C GLY A 84 19.68 6.46 0.24
N ALA A 85 19.24 5.65 -0.73
CA ALA A 85 18.80 6.11 -2.03
C ALA A 85 17.28 6.08 -2.17
N ALA A 86 16.80 6.97 -3.02
CA ALA A 86 15.42 6.99 -3.47
C ALA A 86 15.36 6.63 -4.94
N VAL A 87 14.80 5.47 -5.25
CA VAL A 87 14.72 4.95 -6.61
C VAL A 87 13.32 5.18 -7.16
N LEU A 88 13.24 5.82 -8.32
CA LEU A 88 12.02 6.14 -9.04
C LEU A 88 11.77 5.12 -10.15
N ILE A 89 10.55 4.57 -10.18
CA ILE A 89 10.00 3.86 -11.33
C ILE A 89 8.95 4.77 -11.96
N ASP A 90 9.27 5.36 -13.11
CA ASP A 90 8.37 6.23 -13.89
C ASP A 90 7.94 5.60 -15.22
N ARG A 91 8.35 4.35 -15.49
CA ARG A 91 7.97 3.54 -16.64
C ARG A 91 8.03 2.06 -16.28
N SER A 92 7.31 1.24 -17.03
CA SER A 92 7.14 -0.18 -16.73
C SER A 92 8.46 -0.93 -16.59
N VAL A 93 8.56 -1.73 -15.54
CA VAL A 93 9.66 -2.67 -15.34
C VAL A 93 9.42 -3.89 -16.24
N VAL A 94 10.45 -4.32 -16.96
CA VAL A 94 10.34 -5.44 -17.91
C VAL A 94 10.60 -6.75 -17.18
N GLY A 95 9.65 -7.68 -17.30
CA GLY A 95 9.72 -9.01 -16.67
C GLY A 95 9.06 -9.06 -15.30
N ILE A 96 9.09 -10.24 -14.72
CA ILE A 96 8.63 -10.56 -13.37
C ILE A 96 9.85 -10.60 -12.48
N LEU A 97 9.94 -9.66 -11.54
CA LEU A 97 11.05 -9.64 -10.58
C LEU A 97 10.86 -10.71 -9.51
N GLY A 98 11.97 -11.12 -8.89
CA GLY A 98 11.95 -11.83 -7.62
C GLY A 98 11.62 -10.87 -6.47
N VAL A 99 12.32 -11.00 -5.35
CA VAL A 99 12.08 -10.18 -4.17
C VAL A 99 12.71 -8.80 -4.31
N ILE A 100 11.92 -7.74 -4.14
CA ILE A 100 12.44 -6.38 -3.99
C ILE A 100 12.62 -6.05 -2.50
N THR A 101 13.87 -5.96 -2.05
CA THR A 101 14.26 -5.55 -0.71
C THR A 101 14.52 -4.04 -0.68
N ILE A 102 13.77 -3.33 0.16
CA ILE A 102 13.93 -1.89 0.41
C ILE A 102 14.60 -1.74 1.78
N PRO A 103 15.88 -1.33 1.85
CA PRO A 103 16.54 -1.03 3.13
C PRO A 103 15.82 0.09 3.90
N GLU A 104 15.92 0.12 5.23
CA GLU A 104 15.26 1.12 6.09
C GLU A 104 15.60 2.58 5.74
N THR A 105 16.77 2.80 5.15
CA THR A 105 17.26 4.13 4.73
C THR A 105 16.88 4.52 3.32
N SER A 106 16.16 3.65 2.60
CA SER A 106 15.92 3.76 1.17
C SER A 106 14.43 3.87 0.88
N GLU A 107 14.10 4.38 -0.30
CA GLU A 107 12.72 4.58 -0.73
C GLU A 107 12.55 4.04 -2.15
N LEU A 108 11.50 3.24 -2.37
CA LEU A 108 11.00 2.93 -3.70
C LEU A 108 9.82 3.86 -4.00
N ILE A 109 9.95 4.66 -5.05
CA ILE A 109 8.95 5.66 -5.45
C ILE A 109 8.37 5.25 -6.79
N ILE A 110 7.04 5.15 -6.84
CA ILE A 110 6.30 4.87 -8.06
C ILE A 110 5.77 6.20 -8.59
N GLY A 111 6.21 6.57 -9.79
CA GLY A 111 5.76 7.72 -10.55
C GLY A 111 4.59 7.38 -11.46
N GLU A 112 4.02 8.41 -12.08
CA GLU A 112 3.02 8.28 -13.13
C GLU A 112 3.72 8.40 -14.48
N ASP A 113 3.55 7.39 -15.34
CA ASP A 113 3.77 7.53 -16.79
C ASP A 113 2.45 7.91 -17.47
N ASP A 114 2.50 8.68 -18.56
CA ASP A 114 1.34 9.04 -19.37
C ASP A 114 0.62 7.79 -19.94
N THR A 115 1.30 6.64 -19.99
CA THR A 115 0.76 5.36 -20.49
C THR A 115 0.43 4.34 -19.39
N GLY A 116 0.65 4.69 -18.12
CA GLY A 116 0.56 3.78 -16.98
C GLY A 116 1.84 2.98 -16.77
N THR A 117 2.13 2.69 -15.50
CA THR A 117 3.36 2.00 -15.07
C THR A 117 3.01 0.63 -14.50
N THR A 118 3.60 -0.44 -15.05
CA THR A 118 3.42 -1.82 -14.56
C THR A 118 4.67 -2.32 -13.84
N ILE A 119 4.46 -3.02 -12.72
CA ILE A 119 5.48 -3.78 -11.99
C ILE A 119 4.89 -5.16 -11.70
N GLU A 120 5.60 -6.21 -12.11
CA GLU A 120 5.23 -7.61 -11.83
C GLU A 120 6.27 -8.24 -10.90
N ILE A 121 5.80 -8.94 -9.87
CA ILE A 121 6.62 -9.54 -8.82
C ILE A 121 6.12 -10.97 -8.59
N ASP A 122 7.01 -11.96 -8.60
CA ASP A 122 6.67 -13.34 -8.26
C ASP A 122 6.61 -13.54 -6.73
N ALA A 123 5.63 -14.30 -6.26
CA ALA A 123 5.28 -14.43 -4.84
C ALA A 123 5.80 -15.72 -4.19
#